data_AF-A0A7J9G6U8-F1
#
_entry.id   AF-A0A7J9G6U8-F1
#
_cell.length_a   1.000
_cell.length_b   1.000
_cell.length_c   1.000
_cell.angle_alpha   90.00
_cell.angle_beta   90.00
_cell.angle_gamma   90.00
#
_symmetry.space_group_name_H-M   'P 1'
#
loop_
_entity.id
_entity.type
_entity.pdbx_description
1 polymer ?
#
loop_
_entity_poly.entity_id
_entity_poly.type
_entity_poly.pdbx_seq_one_letter_code
_entity_poly.pdbx_strand_id
1 'polypeptide(L)'
;MRDQEGRWILAYNRYLGFCLVMEAELWGILDRLTLILEWSYDFLIIQTDSVEAVQAIQEHARKDLESTLIRRIHQLLSRIGHWVI
;
A
#
# COMPACT_ATOMS: atom_id res chain seq x y z
N MET A 1 -6.81 -8.37 4.63
CA MET A 1 -5.71 -8.34 5.62
C MET A 1 -5.74 -9.62 6.41
N ARG A 2 -4.58 -10.22 6.59
CA ARG A 2 -4.42 -11.47 7.34
C ARG A 2 -3.33 -11.30 8.39
N ASP A 3 -3.46 -12.03 9.49
CA ASP A 3 -2.39 -12.11 10.49
C ASP A 3 -1.29 -13.09 10.04
N GLN A 4 -0.27 -13.24 10.88
CA GLN A 4 0.86 -14.13 10.63
C GLN A 4 0.46 -15.63 10.56
N GLU A 5 -0.68 -16.04 11.12
CA GLU A 5 -1.23 -17.39 10.94
C GLU A 5 -2.14 -17.50 9.70
N GLY A 6 -2.25 -16.43 8.90
CA GLY A 6 -3.05 -16.40 7.69
C GLY A 6 -4.56 -16.25 7.93
N ARG A 7 -4.99 -15.99 9.17
CA ARG A 7 -6.40 -15.77 9.50
C ARG A 7 -6.84 -14.42 8.98
N TRP A 8 -8.05 -14.37 8.42
CA TRP A 8 -8.64 -13.10 7.98
C TRP A 8 -8.92 -12.21 9.18
N ILE A 9 -8.32 -11.02 9.20
CA ILE A 9 -8.59 -10.01 10.22
C ILE A 9 -9.68 -9.06 9.70
N LEU A 10 -9.46 -8.55 8.48
CA LEU A 10 -10.30 -7.51 7.90
C LEU A 10 -10.26 -7.57 6.37
N ALA A 11 -11.40 -7.33 5.75
CA ALA A 11 -11.52 -6.98 4.34
C ALA A 11 -12.00 -5.53 4.22
N TYR A 12 -11.55 -4.84 3.18
CA TYR A 12 -11.89 -3.43 2.94
C TYR A 12 -12.34 -3.26 1.49
N ASN A 13 -13.35 -2.42 1.28
CA ASN A 13 -13.84 -2.03 -0.03
C ASN A 13 -14.20 -0.54 0.01
N ARG A 14 -13.81 0.20 -1.02
CA ARG A 14 -14.10 1.61 -1.18
C ARG A 14 -14.48 1.91 -2.62
N TYR A 15 -15.55 2.69 -2.79
CA TYR A 15 -15.89 3.29 -4.07
C TYR A 15 -14.97 4.48 -4.36
N LEU A 16 -14.20 4.40 -5.44
CA LEU A 16 -13.19 5.41 -5.83
C LEU A 16 -13.68 6.42 -6.88
N GLY A 17 -14.88 6.23 -7.44
CA GLY A 17 -15.37 7.06 -8.54
C GLY A 17 -14.64 6.76 -9.85
N PHE A 18 -14.25 7.81 -10.58
CA PHE A 18 -13.48 7.69 -11.82
C PHE A 18 -11.98 7.74 -11.51
N CYS A 19 -11.29 6.63 -11.68
CA CYS A 19 -9.84 6.55 -11.57
C CYS A 19 -9.29 5.49 -12.54
N LEU A 20 -7.99 5.54 -12.81
CA LEU A 20 -7.30 4.49 -13.54
C LEU A 20 -7.22 3.22 -12.69
N VAL A 21 -7.11 2.06 -13.34
CA VAL A 21 -6.91 0.77 -12.66
C VAL A 21 -5.67 0.81 -11.77
N MET A 22 -4.57 1.35 -12.29
CA MET A 22 -3.32 1.61 -11.55
C MET A 22 -3.55 2.45 -10.29
N GLU A 23 -4.36 3.51 -10.36
CA GLU A 23 -4.66 4.35 -9.21
C GLU A 23 -5.53 3.62 -8.19
N ALA A 24 -6.45 2.78 -8.65
CA ALA A 24 -7.29 1.96 -7.77
C ALA A 24 -6.46 0.99 -6.92
N GLU A 25 -5.44 0.36 -7.52
CA GLU A 25 -4.50 -0.51 -6.80
C GLU A 25 -3.71 0.27 -5.74
N LEU A 26 -3.16 1.43 -6.10
CA LEU A 26 -2.41 2.28 -5.16
C LEU A 26 -3.30 2.79 -4.02
N TRP A 27 -4.54 3.18 -4.30
CA TRP A 27 -5.52 3.53 -3.26
C TRP A 27 -5.80 2.34 -2.33
N GLY A 28 -5.97 1.14 -2.89
CA GLY A 28 -6.17 -0.08 -2.12
C GLY A 28 -5.01 -0.41 -1.18
N ILE A 29 -3.77 -0.10 -1.58
CA ILE A 29 -2.57 -0.22 -0.73
C ILE A 29 -2.56 0.87 0.34
N LEU A 30 -2.78 2.14 -0.04
CA LEU A 30 -2.75 3.28 0.87
C LEU A 30 -3.80 3.17 2.00
N ASP A 31 -5.02 2.79 1.67
CA ASP A 31 -6.10 2.64 2.64
C ASP A 31 -5.77 1.52 3.65
N ARG A 32 -5.22 0.39 3.16
CA ARG A 32 -4.76 -0.71 4.02
C ARG A 32 -3.59 -0.32 4.92
N LEU A 33 -2.61 0.42 4.40
CA LEU A 33 -1.48 0.92 5.19
C LEU A 33 -1.93 1.86 6.31
N THR A 34 -2.93 2.70 6.03
CA THR A 34 -3.49 3.61 7.03
C THR A 34 -4.13 2.84 8.17
N LEU A 35 -4.86 1.75 7.87
CA LEU A 35 -5.43 0.84 8.87
C LEU A 35 -4.34 0.09 9.66
N ILE A 36 -3.31 -0.41 8.98
CA ILE A 36 -2.21 -1.15 9.63
C ILE A 36 -1.45 -0.26 10.59
N LEU A 37 -1.21 1.01 10.26
CA LEU A 37 -0.43 1.90 11.13
C LEU A 37 -1.13 2.27 12.45
N GLU A 38 -2.43 2.02 12.57
CA GLU A 38 -3.13 2.10 13.85
C GLU A 38 -2.78 0.90 14.76
N TRP A 39 -2.26 -0.18 14.17
CA TRP A 39 -1.91 -1.44 14.82
C TRP A 39 -0.38 -1.57 14.82
N SER A 40 0.25 -1.77 15.98
CA SER A 40 1.71 -1.82 16.10
C SER A 40 2.29 -3.14 15.56
N TYR A 41 2.34 -3.30 14.24
CA TYR A 41 2.99 -4.44 13.58
C TYR A 41 4.43 -4.10 13.18
N ASP A 42 5.32 -5.05 13.46
CA ASP A 42 6.76 -4.92 13.17
C ASP A 42 7.11 -5.28 11.71
N PHE A 43 6.27 -6.09 11.06
CA PHE A 43 6.51 -6.60 9.71
C PHE A 43 5.24 -6.60 8.85
N LEU A 44 5.38 -6.15 7.60
CA LEU A 44 4.28 -6.09 6.64
C LEU A 44 4.64 -6.77 5.31
N ILE A 45 3.75 -7.67 4.86
CA ILE A 45 3.75 -8.18 3.48
C ILE A 45 2.60 -7.54 2.72
N ILE A 46 2.92 -6.83 1.65
CA ILE A 46 1.95 -6.27 0.71
C ILE A 46 1.79 -7.26 -0.44
N GLN A 47 0.55 -7.55 -0.80
CA GLN A 47 0.23 -8.42 -1.94
C GLN A 47 -0.70 -7.67 -2.88
N THR A 48 -0.29 -7.58 -4.15
CA THR A 48 -1.04 -7.01 -5.26
C THR A 48 -0.78 -7.85 -6.50
N ASP A 49 -1.75 -7.90 -7.41
CA ASP A 49 -1.65 -8.55 -8.72
C ASP A 49 -1.23 -7.56 -9.84
N SER A 50 -1.00 -6.29 -9.51
CA SER A 50 -0.47 -5.29 -10.45
C SER A 50 1.05 -5.18 -10.37
N VAL A 51 1.72 -5.59 -11.46
CA VAL A 51 3.18 -5.44 -11.58
C VAL A 51 3.57 -3.96 -11.63
N GLU A 52 2.72 -3.12 -12.19
CA GLU A 52 2.91 -1.68 -12.26
C GLU A 52 2.87 -1.03 -10.87
N ALA A 53 2.02 -1.52 -9.96
CA ALA A 53 1.99 -1.08 -8.56
C ALA A 53 3.26 -1.47 -7.81
N VAL A 54 3.75 -2.70 -8.02
CA VAL A 54 5.02 -3.17 -7.46
C VAL A 54 6.16 -2.26 -7.93
N GLN A 55 6.26 -2.03 -9.25
CA GLN A 55 7.29 -1.16 -9.83
C GLN A 55 7.21 0.27 -9.30
N ALA A 56 6.00 0.86 -9.28
CA ALA A 56 5.80 2.23 -8.80
C ALA A 56 6.18 2.43 -7.32
N ILE A 57 6.05 1.40 -6.47
CA ILE A 57 6.41 1.47 -5.05
C ILE A 57 7.89 1.14 -4.83
N GLN A 58 8.46 0.21 -5.59
CA GLN A 58 9.87 -0.18 -5.47
C GLN A 58 10.81 0.86 -6.09
N GLU A 59 10.41 1.47 -7.20
CA GLU A 59 11.16 2.55 -7.83
C GLU A 59 11.08 3.80 -6.95
N HIS A 60 12.26 4.29 -6.55
CA HIS A 60 12.36 5.63 -6.00
C HIS A 60 12.31 6.60 -7.18
N ALA A 61 11.10 6.89 -7.65
CA ALA A 61 10.90 7.81 -8.76
C ALA A 61 11.62 9.13 -8.44
N ARG A 62 12.22 9.75 -9.47
CA ARG A 62 12.78 11.10 -9.32
C ARG A 62 11.68 11.97 -8.71
N LYS A 63 11.96 12.57 -7.54
CA LYS A 63 11.03 13.29 -6.65
C LYS A 63 10.11 14.31 -7.36
N ASP A 64 10.48 14.73 -8.57
CA ASP A 64 9.81 15.76 -9.34
C ASP A 64 8.61 15.25 -10.17
N LEU A 65 8.45 13.93 -10.35
CA LEU A 65 7.36 13.31 -11.15
C LEU A 65 6.50 12.31 -10.34
N GLU A 66 6.77 12.16 -9.06
CA GLU A 66 6.14 11.14 -8.24
C GLU A 66 4.68 11.51 -7.90
N SER A 67 3.75 10.60 -8.18
CA SER A 67 2.34 10.78 -7.83
C SER A 67 2.21 11.06 -6.34
N THR A 68 1.30 11.98 -5.98
CA THR A 68 1.01 12.30 -4.57
C THR A 68 0.60 11.06 -3.77
N LEU A 69 0.01 10.05 -4.42
CA LEU A 69 -0.32 8.75 -3.83
C LEU A 69 0.92 7.93 -3.49
N ILE A 70 1.85 7.77 -4.43
CA ILE A 70 3.10 7.02 -4.23
C ILE A 70 3.91 7.65 -3.10
N ARG A 71 4.08 8.98 -3.14
CA ARG A 71 4.75 9.73 -2.08
C ARG A 71 4.11 9.49 -0.72
N ARG A 72 2.77 9.43 -0.65
CA ARG A 72 2.06 9.16 0.61
C ARG A 72 2.25 7.73 1.08
N ILE A 73 2.24 6.75 0.17
CA ILE A 73 2.54 5.35 0.46
C ILE A 73 3.95 5.23 1.06
N HIS A 74 4.97 5.82 0.43
CA HIS A 74 6.34 5.79 0.96
C HIS A 74 6.46 6.44 2.35
N GLN A 75 5.75 7.56 2.60
CA GLN A 75 5.71 8.17 3.94
C GLN A 75 5.11 7.25 5.01
N LEU A 76 4.13 6.43 4.65
CA LEU A 76 3.55 5.46 5.59
C LEU A 76 4.47 4.25 5.77
N LEU A 77 5.06 3.76 4.69
CA LEU A 77 6.01 2.65 4.72
C LEU A 77 7.27 2.99 5.51
N SER A 78 7.73 4.25 5.50
CA SER A 78 8.87 4.68 6.32
C SER A 78 8.59 4.63 7.83
N ARG A 79 7.32 4.48 8.24
CA ARG A 79 6.93 4.28 9.65
C ARG A 79 6.86 2.80 10.03
N ILE A 80 6.94 1.90 9.07
CA ILE A 80 6.94 0.45 9.26
C ILE A 80 8.40 -0.02 9.21
N GLY A 81 8.85 -0.69 10.26
CA GLY A 81 10.27 -1.07 10.40
C GLY A 81 10.76 -1.96 9.26
N HIS A 82 9.96 -2.96 8.88
CA HIS A 82 10.31 -3.86 7.79
C HIS A 82 9.07 -4.21 6.95
N TRP A 83 9.18 -4.08 5.63
CA TRP A 83 8.11 -4.41 4.71
C TRP A 83 8.64 -4.97 3.39
N VAL A 84 7.79 -5.72 2.70
CA VAL A 84 8.03 -6.32 1.38
C VAL A 84 6.74 -6.24 0.57
N ILE A 85 6.87 -6.01 -0.73
CA ILE A 85 5.79 -6.02 -1.73
C ILE A 85 6.17 -6.94 -2.89
#